data_AF-A0A101WZ89-F1
#
_entry.id   AF-A0A101WZ89-F1
#
_cell.length_a   1.000
_cell.length_b   1.000
_cell.length_c   1.000
_cell.angle_alpha   90.00
_cell.angle_beta   90.00
_cell.angle_gamma   90.00
#
_symmetry.space_group_name_H-M   'P 1'
#
loop_
_entity.id
_entity.type
_entity.pdbx_description
1 polymer ?
#
loop_
_entity_poly.entity_id
_entity_poly.type
_entity_poly.pdbx_seq_one_letter_code
_entity_poly.pdbx_strand_id
1 'polypeptide(L)'
;MFLREVLQMARRFGAFTAAQAAVRLGLPLDEAARRLDKAVEGGLLKAVDVAGVRFYYRDPVEAADVILSSVDLSVLPRVEREKLMRL
;
A
#
# COMPACT_ATOMS: atom_id res chain seq x y z
N MET A 1 9.78 8.78 -15.46
CA MET A 1 8.82 9.57 -14.65
C MET A 1 8.10 8.70 -13.62
N PHE A 2 7.47 7.59 -14.02
CA PHE A 2 6.75 6.66 -13.13
C PHE A 2 7.49 6.35 -11.82
N LEU A 3 8.69 5.75 -11.89
CA LEU A 3 9.42 5.29 -10.71
C LEU A 3 9.63 6.38 -9.64
N ARG A 4 10.00 7.59 -10.06
CA ARG A 4 10.23 8.71 -9.14
C ARG A 4 8.95 9.12 -8.41
N GLU A 5 7.83 9.15 -9.12
CA GLU A 5 6.53 9.49 -8.54
C GLU A 5 6.10 8.43 -7.54
N VAL A 6 6.21 7.14 -7.86
CA VAL A 6 5.78 6.09 -6.93
C VAL A 6 6.64 6.01 -5.67
N LEU A 7 7.95 6.23 -5.79
CA LEU A 7 8.82 6.30 -4.62
C LEU A 7 8.53 7.54 -3.76
N GLN A 8 8.13 8.66 -4.38
CA GLN A 8 7.63 9.82 -3.63
C GLN A 8 6.30 9.51 -2.95
N MET A 9 5.39 8.78 -3.59
CA MET A 9 4.14 8.33 -2.97
C MET A 9 4.42 7.45 -1.76
N ALA A 10 5.30 6.44 -1.89
CA ALA A 10 5.69 5.58 -0.76
C ALA A 10 6.23 6.40 0.40
N ARG A 11 7.12 7.36 0.13
CA ARG A 11 7.71 8.22 1.16
C ARG A 11 6.71 9.18 1.80
N ARG A 12 5.74 9.69 1.04
CA ARG A 12 4.79 10.70 1.52
C ARG A 12 3.61 10.08 2.27
N PHE A 13 3.19 8.89 1.83
CA PHE A 13 2.00 8.23 2.34
C PHE A 13 2.30 7.00 3.18
N GLY A 14 3.55 6.54 3.28
CA GLY A 14 3.94 5.26 3.89
C GLY A 14 3.51 4.06 3.05
N ALA A 15 2.21 3.94 2.78
CA ALA A 15 1.60 2.95 1.90
C ALA A 15 0.52 3.58 1.01
N PHE A 16 0.29 3.00 -0.17
CA PHE A 16 -0.76 3.45 -1.09
C PHE A 16 -1.31 2.31 -1.96
N THR A 17 -2.50 2.51 -2.55
CA THR A 17 -3.16 1.53 -3.42
C THR A 17 -2.92 1.81 -4.90
N ALA A 18 -3.18 0.82 -5.76
CA ALA A 18 -3.14 1.01 -7.22
C ALA A 18 -4.10 2.11 -7.70
N ALA A 19 -5.26 2.27 -7.05
CA ALA A 19 -6.23 3.33 -7.36
C ALA A 19 -5.67 4.73 -7.06
N GLN A 20 -5.02 4.91 -5.90
CA GLN A 20 -4.37 6.17 -5.55
C GLN A 20 -3.23 6.50 -6.55
N ALA A 21 -2.45 5.50 -6.94
CA ALA A 21 -1.41 5.66 -7.95
C ALA A 21 -1.98 6.00 -9.33
N ALA A 22 -3.04 5.32 -9.76
CA ALA A 22 -3.72 5.56 -11.03
C ALA A 22 -4.18 7.03 -11.16
N VAL A 23 -4.84 7.54 -10.12
CA VAL A 23 -5.28 8.95 -10.05
C VAL A 23 -4.06 9.89 -10.10
N ARG A 24 -3.03 9.62 -9.29
CA ARG A 24 -1.85 10.49 -9.19
C ARG A 24 -1.03 10.56 -10.49
N LEU A 25 -0.99 9.46 -11.24
CA LEU A 25 -0.17 9.27 -12.43
C LEU A 25 -0.94 9.48 -13.75
N GLY A 26 -2.27 9.65 -13.69
CA GLY A 26 -3.11 9.74 -14.87
C GLY A 26 -3.11 8.46 -15.71
N LEU A 27 -3.08 7.30 -15.05
CA LEU A 27 -3.04 5.98 -15.71
C LEU A 27 -4.34 5.20 -15.49
N PRO A 28 -4.72 4.32 -16.41
CA PRO A 28 -5.73 3.30 -16.15
C PRO A 28 -5.34 2.44 -14.93
N LEU A 29 -6.33 2.01 -14.14
CA LEU A 29 -6.11 1.23 -12.92
C LEU A 29 -5.28 -0.03 -13.18
N ASP A 30 -5.64 -0.81 -14.19
CA ASP A 30 -4.95 -2.06 -14.54
C ASP A 30 -3.49 -1.82 -14.94
N GLU A 31 -3.23 -0.69 -15.63
CA GLU A 31 -1.87 -0.32 -16.01
C GLU A 31 -1.05 0.16 -14.81
N ALA A 32 -1.66 0.90 -13.89
CA ALA A 32 -1.02 1.27 -12.63
C ALA A 32 -0.67 0.02 -11.81
N ALA A 33 -1.63 -0.88 -11.59
CA ALA A 33 -1.42 -2.13 -10.85
C ALA A 33 -0.27 -2.96 -11.46
N ARG A 34 -0.32 -3.22 -12.77
CA ARG A 34 0.72 -3.98 -13.49
C ARG A 34 2.11 -3.35 -13.34
N ARG A 35 2.23 -2.03 -13.43
CA ARG A 35 3.53 -1.34 -13.28
C ARG A 35 4.02 -1.35 -11.84
N LEU A 36 3.12 -1.28 -10.86
CA LEU A 36 3.45 -1.38 -9.44
C LEU A 36 3.93 -2.79 -9.10
N ASP A 37 3.27 -3.82 -9.60
CA ASP A 37 3.69 -5.21 -9.39
C ASP A 37 5.09 -5.46 -9.98
N LYS A 38 5.41 -4.91 -11.16
CA LYS A 38 6.78 -4.93 -11.69
C LYS A 38 7.79 -4.20 -10.79
N ALA A 39 7.39 -3.13 -10.12
CA ALA A 39 8.26 -2.44 -9.16
C ALA A 39 8.46 -3.28 -7.89
N VAL A 40 7.50 -4.11 -7.50
CA VAL A 40 7.64 -5.08 -6.42
C VAL A 40 8.57 -6.23 -6.82
N GLU A 41 8.37 -6.80 -8.01
CA GLU A 41 9.26 -7.84 -8.58
C GLU A 41 10.71 -7.35 -8.68
N GLY A 42 10.91 -6.09 -9.06
CA GLY A 42 12.23 -5.45 -9.11
C GLY A 42 12.81 -5.02 -7.76
N GLY A 43 12.13 -5.29 -6.64
CA GLY A 43 12.59 -4.95 -5.29
C GLY A 43 12.56 -3.46 -4.94
N LEU A 44 11.91 -2.63 -5.76
CA LEU A 44 11.81 -1.18 -5.55
C LEU A 44 10.69 -0.81 -4.56
N LEU A 45 9.65 -1.65 -4.53
CA LEU A 45 8.54 -1.58 -3.59
C LEU A 45 8.34 -2.95 -2.94
N LYS A 46 7.58 -2.95 -1.85
CA LYS A 46 6.97 -4.13 -1.24
C LYS A 46 5.46 -4.03 -1.38
N ALA A 47 4.76 -5.15 -1.29
CA ALA A 47 3.31 -5.17 -1.27
C ALA A 47 2.79 -6.06 -0.14
N VAL A 48 1.61 -5.71 0.37
CA VAL A 48 0.86 -6.49 1.35
C VAL A 48 -0.63 -6.39 1.03
N ASP A 49 -1.33 -7.51 1.14
CA ASP A 49 -2.78 -7.56 0.97
C ASP A 49 -3.44 -7.57 2.35
N VAL A 50 -4.31 -6.59 2.62
CA VAL A 50 -5.02 -6.41 3.88
C VAL A 50 -6.51 -6.24 3.59
N ALA A 51 -7.35 -7.12 4.16
CA ALA A 51 -8.81 -7.10 3.96
C ALA A 51 -9.25 -7.02 2.47
N GLY A 52 -8.53 -7.70 1.59
CA GLY A 52 -8.81 -7.70 0.14
C GLY A 52 -8.29 -6.46 -0.62
N VAL A 53 -7.56 -5.57 0.05
CA VAL A 53 -6.94 -4.39 -0.56
C VAL A 53 -5.42 -4.56 -0.60
N ARG A 54 -4.83 -4.38 -1.78
CA ARG A 54 -3.37 -4.42 -1.99
C ARG A 54 -2.75 -3.05 -1.73
N PHE A 55 -1.83 -3.00 -0.78
CA PHE A 55 -1.03 -1.83 -0.44
C PHE A 55 0.40 -1.99 -0.92
N TYR A 56 0.93 -0.93 -1.52
CA TYR A 56 2.31 -0.82 -1.98
C TYR A 56 3.07 0.14 -1.07
N TYR A 57 4.27 -0.25 -0.62
CA TYR A 57 5.05 0.49 0.36
C TYR A 57 6.55 0.28 0.19
N ARG A 58 7.36 0.97 0.98
CA ARG A 58 8.83 0.78 1.02
C ARG A 58 9.33 0.44 2.41
N ASP A 59 8.92 1.23 3.40
CA ASP A 59 9.21 1.00 4.81
C ASP A 59 8.04 0.28 5.47
N PRO A 60 8.22 -0.93 6.03
CA PRO A 60 7.14 -1.66 6.69
C PRO A 60 6.59 -0.97 7.95
N VAL A 61 7.39 -0.16 8.65
CA VAL A 61 6.95 0.57 9.85
C VAL A 61 6.02 1.70 9.46
N GLU A 62 6.44 2.55 8.50
CA GLU A 62 5.59 3.63 7.97
C GLU A 62 4.30 3.08 7.34
N ALA A 63 4.41 1.92 6.67
CA ALA A 63 3.25 1.26 6.08
C ALA A 63 2.24 0.79 7.14
N ALA A 64 2.70 0.23 8.26
CA ALA A 64 1.83 -0.26 9.32
C ALA A 64 1.00 0.88 9.92
N ASP A 65 1.62 2.03 10.25
CA ASP A 65 0.92 3.19 10.82
C ASP A 65 -0.21 3.70 9.91
N VAL A 66 0.03 3.70 8.60
CA VAL A 66 -0.92 4.19 7.61
C VAL A 66 -2.02 3.18 7.35
N ILE A 67 -1.66 1.90 7.20
CA ILE A 67 -2.66 0.84 6.99
C ILE A 67 -3.58 0.77 8.21
N LEU A 68 -3.04 0.79 9.42
CA LEU A 68 -3.83 0.74 10.66
C LEU A 68 -4.69 1.97 10.89
N SER A 69 -4.26 3.16 10.44
CA SER A 69 -5.10 4.37 10.49
C SER A 69 -6.15 4.43 9.37
N SER A 70 -5.94 3.72 8.26
CA SER A 70 -6.89 3.63 7.14
C SER A 70 -7.93 2.51 7.30
N VAL A 71 -7.66 1.52 8.16
CA VAL A 71 -8.55 0.40 8.46
C VAL A 71 -9.34 0.74 9.72
N ASP A 72 -10.67 0.75 9.61
CA ASP A 72 -11.51 0.76 10.81
C ASP A 72 -11.34 -0.58 11.55
N LEU A 73 -10.59 -0.56 12.64
CA LEU A 73 -10.31 -1.74 13.46
C LEU A 73 -11.60 -2.38 14.03
N SER A 74 -12.73 -1.66 14.01
CA SER A 74 -14.03 -2.19 14.44
C SER A 74 -14.63 -3.18 13.45
N VAL A 75 -14.22 -3.16 12.17
CA VAL A 75 -14.71 -4.08 11.14
C VAL A 75 -13.86 -5.35 10.97
N LEU A 76 -12.69 -5.39 11.61
CA LEU A 76 -11.83 -6.58 11.57
C LEU A 76 -12.38 -7.70 12.47
N PRO A 77 -12.28 -8.98 12.04
CA PRO A 77 -12.53 -10.12 12.90
C PRO A 77 -11.72 -10.03 14.19
N ARG A 78 -12.34 -10.37 15.32
CA ARG A 78 -11.76 -10.21 16.66
C ARG A 78 -10.34 -10.78 16.79
N VAL A 79 -10.07 -11.91 16.12
CA VAL A 79 -8.75 -12.59 16.13
C VAL A 79 -7.67 -11.76 15.45
N GLU A 80 -7.99 -11.07 14.36
CA GLU A 80 -7.04 -10.20 13.64
C GLU A 80 -6.80 -8.91 14.43
N ARG A 81 -7.86 -8.37 15.05
CA ARG A 81 -7.78 -7.21 15.93
C ARG A 81 -6.88 -7.46 17.15
N GLU A 82 -6.97 -8.63 17.78
CA GLU A 82 -6.13 -9.01 18.93
C GLU A 82 -4.65 -9.21 18.56
N LYS A 83 -4.34 -9.62 17.32
CA LYS A 83 -2.96 -9.71 16.84
C LYS A 83 -2.33 -8.33 16.65
N LEU A 84 -3.10 -7.35 16.19
CA LEU A 84 -2.64 -5.98 15.97
C LEU A 84 -2.44 -5.19 17.27
N MET A 85 -3.23 -5.44 18.31
CA MET A 85 -3.10 -4.80 19.63
C MET A 85 -1.88 -5.26 20.45
N ARG A 86 -1.13 -6.27 19.98
CA ARG A 86 0.03 -6.84 20.67
C ARG A 86 1.37 -6.44 20.05
N LEU A 87 1.34 -5.61 19.01
CA LEU A 87 2.51 -4.94 18.41
C LEU A 87 2.73 -3.60 19.10
#